data_AF-A0A442J151-F1
#
_entry.id   AF-A0A442J151-F1
#
_cell.length_a   1.000
_cell.length_b   1.000
_cell.length_c   1.000
_cell.angle_alpha   90.00
_cell.angle_beta   90.00
_cell.angle_gamma   90.00
#
_symmetry.space_group_name_H-M   'P 1'
#
loop_
_entity.id
_entity.type
_entity.pdbx_description
1 polymer ?
#
loop_
_entity_poly.entity_id
_entity_poly.type
_entity_poly.pdbx_seq_one_letter_code
_entity_poly.pdbx_strand_id
1 'polypeptide(L)'
;MPYRASGGILLTMGDATAKKPKVIHGKEMTAYGVFRLAETYRMSADALAQIGPQMSDHPRRLLYFQALENYLRSFQLLGGTTPEDVRDYNHNFAARLTACKALGLQLPKEVQDFVQSPKRSKEYVRIRYDYRLDKQGAPWQAERTMERLRAVVAEVEKAVDLAVQASNPEFIMLGEIKLTKISAFGP
;
A
#
# COMPACT_ATOMS: atom_id res chain seq x y z
N MET A 1 46.20 62.52 8.63
CA MET A 1 46.44 61.47 7.62
C MET A 1 46.28 60.12 8.30
N PRO A 2 45.17 59.40 8.02
CA PRO A 2 44.86 58.10 8.61
C PRO A 2 45.36 56.95 7.72
N TYR A 3 45.54 55.76 8.32
CA TYR A 3 45.36 54.51 7.61
C TYR A 3 44.46 53.61 8.45
N ARG A 4 43.43 53.06 7.80
CA ARG A 4 42.29 52.34 8.36
C ARG A 4 42.27 50.93 7.74
N ALA A 5 41.50 50.06 8.41
CA ALA A 5 41.02 48.74 7.99
C ALA A 5 41.92 47.57 8.46
N SER A 6 41.39 46.44 8.96
CA SER A 6 40.03 45.89 8.92
C SER A 6 40.01 44.69 9.88
N GLY A 7 39.01 44.55 10.77
CA GLY A 7 37.86 43.70 10.45
C GLY A 7 38.07 42.24 10.87
N GLY A 8 38.18 41.98 12.18
CA GLY A 8 38.15 40.62 12.72
C GLY A 8 36.73 40.07 12.67
N ILE A 9 36.47 39.18 11.72
CA ILE A 9 35.20 38.46 11.59
C ILE A 9 35.08 37.48 12.76
N LEU A 10 34.08 37.70 13.62
CA LEU A 10 33.59 36.71 14.56
C LEU A 10 32.93 35.59 13.74
N LEU A 11 33.61 34.46 13.60
CA LEU A 11 33.02 33.23 13.06
C LEU A 11 31.99 32.72 14.07
N THR A 12 30.72 33.08 13.87
CA THR A 12 29.61 32.36 14.50
C THR A 12 29.60 30.96 13.93
N MET A 13 29.90 29.96 14.77
CA MET A 13 29.70 28.56 14.42
C MET A 13 28.23 28.37 14.07
N GLY A 14 27.96 28.10 12.80
CA GLY A 14 26.63 27.85 12.29
C GLY A 14 25.97 26.70 13.04
N ASP A 15 24.75 26.97 13.48
CA ASP A 15 23.90 26.07 14.23
C ASP A 15 23.76 24.69 13.57
N ALA A 16 23.59 23.72 14.45
CA ALA A 16 23.62 22.31 14.21
C ALA A 16 22.70 21.83 13.07
N THR A 17 23.28 20.97 12.22
CA THR A 17 22.61 19.85 11.55
C THR A 17 21.22 20.14 10.98
N ALA A 18 21.15 20.77 9.80
CA ALA A 18 19.96 20.68 8.96
C ALA A 18 19.71 19.18 8.66
N LYS A 19 18.78 18.55 9.38
CA LYS A 19 18.32 17.19 9.10
C LYS A 19 17.83 17.17 7.66
N LYS A 20 18.46 16.34 6.81
CA LYS A 20 18.00 16.13 5.44
C LYS A 20 16.50 15.80 5.50
N PRO A 21 15.64 16.48 4.71
CA PRO A 21 14.22 16.19 4.73
C PRO A 21 14.03 14.71 4.42
N LYS A 22 13.37 14.00 5.34
CA LYS A 22 13.07 12.57 5.17
C LYS A 22 12.22 12.45 3.92
N VAL A 23 12.73 11.75 2.90
CA VAL A 23 11.95 11.48 1.68
C VAL A 23 10.78 10.59 2.09
N ILE A 24 9.58 11.15 2.03
CA ILE A 24 8.34 10.42 2.28
C ILE A 24 7.86 9.86 0.93
N HIS A 25 8.22 8.62 0.63
CA HIS A 25 7.75 7.94 -0.57
C HIS A 25 6.24 7.72 -0.49
N GLY A 26 5.46 8.23 -1.45
CA GLY A 26 4.00 8.10 -1.49
C GLY A 26 3.22 9.21 -0.77
N LYS A 27 3.79 10.42 -0.67
CA LYS A 27 3.10 11.62 -0.19
C LYS A 27 1.86 11.99 -1.04
N GLU A 28 1.86 11.59 -2.31
CA GLU A 28 0.77 11.83 -3.29
C GLU A 28 -0.18 10.62 -3.40
N MET A 29 -0.12 9.69 -2.45
CA MET A 29 -0.87 8.44 -2.51
C MET A 29 -2.36 8.70 -2.21
N THR A 30 -3.16 8.84 -3.27
CA THR A 30 -4.62 9.01 -3.16
C THR A 30 -5.29 7.66 -2.89
N ALA A 31 -6.43 7.69 -2.19
CA ALA A 31 -7.21 6.49 -1.93
C ALA A 31 -7.60 5.75 -3.23
N TYR A 32 -8.02 6.51 -4.25
CA TYR A 32 -8.35 5.99 -5.57
C TYR A 32 -7.13 5.39 -6.29
N GLY A 33 -5.98 6.08 -6.26
CA GLY A 33 -4.74 5.56 -6.86
C GLY A 33 -4.30 4.23 -6.23
N VAL A 34 -4.43 4.10 -4.91
CA VAL A 34 -4.16 2.84 -4.20
C VAL A 34 -5.15 1.74 -4.54
N PHE A 35 -6.44 2.10 -4.72
CA PHE A 35 -7.45 1.14 -5.17
C PHE A 35 -7.12 0.59 -6.57
N ARG A 36 -6.81 1.47 -7.53
CA ARG A 36 -6.38 1.06 -8.88
C ARG A 36 -5.12 0.20 -8.85
N LEU A 37 -4.17 0.52 -7.97
CA LEU A 37 -2.99 -0.32 -7.75
C LEU A 37 -3.37 -1.71 -7.23
N ALA A 38 -4.30 -1.82 -6.27
CA ALA A 38 -4.79 -3.09 -5.78
C ALA A 38 -5.42 -3.95 -6.89
N GLU A 39 -6.21 -3.35 -7.77
CA GLU A 39 -6.81 -4.04 -8.92
C GLU A 39 -5.75 -4.58 -9.87
N THR A 40 -4.70 -3.81 -10.16
CA THR A 40 -3.62 -4.29 -11.03
C THR A 40 -2.89 -5.50 -10.45
N TYR A 41 -2.67 -5.56 -9.13
CA TYR A 41 -2.14 -6.75 -8.46
C TYR A 41 -3.09 -7.95 -8.60
N ARG A 42 -4.39 -7.75 -8.35
CA ARG A 42 -5.42 -8.80 -8.46
C ARG A 42 -5.51 -9.34 -9.88
N MET A 43 -5.59 -8.47 -10.89
CA MET A 43 -5.62 -8.84 -12.31
C MET A 43 -4.35 -9.59 -12.72
N SER A 44 -3.19 -9.17 -12.24
CA SER A 44 -1.93 -9.86 -12.49
C SER A 44 -1.93 -11.28 -11.88
N ALA A 45 -2.50 -11.45 -10.68
CA ALA A 45 -2.68 -12.77 -10.07
C ALA A 45 -3.61 -13.67 -10.91
N ASP A 46 -4.71 -13.12 -11.42
CA ASP A 46 -5.62 -13.86 -12.32
C ASP A 46 -4.90 -14.25 -13.63
N ALA A 47 -4.09 -13.37 -14.21
CA ALA A 47 -3.35 -13.65 -15.44
C ALA A 47 -2.33 -14.79 -15.25
N LEU A 48 -1.64 -14.83 -14.10
CA LEU A 48 -0.71 -15.93 -13.79
C LEU A 48 -1.40 -17.30 -13.72
N ALA A 49 -2.71 -17.36 -13.45
CA ALA A 49 -3.45 -18.63 -13.45
C ALA A 49 -3.41 -19.33 -14.82
N GLN A 50 -3.21 -18.58 -15.91
CA GLN A 50 -3.19 -19.09 -17.28
C GLN A 50 -1.85 -19.73 -17.66
N ILE A 51 -0.81 -19.58 -16.84
CA ILE A 51 0.53 -20.11 -17.14
C ILE A 51 0.61 -21.64 -16.93
N GLY A 52 -0.40 -22.26 -16.30
CA GLY A 52 -0.52 -23.71 -16.15
C GLY A 52 0.13 -24.27 -14.87
N PRO A 53 -0.18 -25.53 -14.50
CA PRO A 53 0.14 -26.13 -13.20
C PRO A 53 1.63 -26.44 -12.97
N GLN A 54 2.47 -26.27 -14.00
CA GLN A 54 3.91 -26.56 -13.95
C GLN A 54 4.72 -25.50 -13.19
N MET A 55 4.10 -24.38 -12.82
CA MET A 55 4.73 -23.32 -12.03
C MET A 55 4.09 -23.20 -10.66
N SER A 56 4.90 -22.84 -9.65
CA SER A 56 4.41 -22.65 -8.28
C SER A 56 3.36 -21.54 -8.21
N ASP A 57 2.33 -21.73 -7.37
CA ASP A 57 1.31 -20.72 -7.09
C ASP A 57 1.82 -19.57 -6.20
N HIS A 58 3.05 -19.64 -5.68
CA HIS A 58 3.60 -18.60 -4.79
C HIS A 58 3.53 -17.17 -5.35
N PRO A 59 3.95 -16.89 -6.58
CA PRO A 59 3.86 -15.55 -7.13
C PRO A 59 2.40 -15.08 -7.20
N ARG A 60 1.48 -15.98 -7.56
CA ARG A 60 0.05 -15.69 -7.62
C ARG A 60 -0.53 -15.36 -6.25
N ARG A 61 -0.17 -16.13 -5.21
CA ARG A 61 -0.54 -15.85 -3.81
C ARG A 61 -0.02 -14.50 -3.34
N LEU A 62 1.26 -14.22 -3.63
CA LEU A 62 1.88 -12.95 -3.26
C LEU A 62 1.09 -11.77 -3.83
N LEU A 63 0.74 -11.85 -5.12
CA LEU A 63 -0.03 -10.80 -5.80
C LEU A 63 -1.43 -10.61 -5.20
N TYR A 64 -2.15 -11.69 -4.85
CA TYR A 64 -3.44 -11.54 -4.16
C TYR A 64 -3.31 -10.92 -2.77
N PHE A 65 -2.29 -11.27 -2.00
CA PHE A 65 -2.08 -10.60 -0.71
C PHE A 65 -1.66 -9.14 -0.87
N GLN A 66 -0.90 -8.79 -1.91
CA GLN A 66 -0.61 -7.40 -2.26
C GLN A 66 -1.90 -6.65 -2.60
N ALA A 67 -2.80 -7.26 -3.37
CA ALA A 67 -4.10 -6.67 -3.66
C ALA A 67 -4.90 -6.45 -2.36
N LEU A 68 -5.04 -7.49 -1.52
CA LEU A 68 -5.74 -7.40 -0.22
C LEU A 68 -5.20 -6.26 0.65
N GLU A 69 -3.87 -6.18 0.79
CA GLU A 69 -3.20 -5.13 1.55
C GLU A 69 -3.55 -3.75 1.00
N ASN A 70 -3.49 -3.55 -0.32
CA ASN A 70 -3.77 -2.26 -0.93
C ASN A 70 -5.26 -1.88 -0.90
N TYR A 71 -6.20 -2.82 -1.02
CA TYR A 71 -7.63 -2.51 -0.82
C TYR A 71 -7.89 -1.95 0.60
N LEU A 72 -7.33 -2.60 1.63
CA LEU A 72 -7.47 -2.12 3.00
C LEU A 72 -6.78 -0.75 3.20
N ARG A 73 -5.61 -0.53 2.59
CA ARG A 73 -4.94 0.79 2.62
C ARG A 73 -5.77 1.88 1.95
N SER A 74 -6.37 1.58 0.80
CA SER A 74 -7.28 2.50 0.11
C SER A 74 -8.44 2.89 1.03
N PHE A 75 -9.07 1.92 1.69
CA PHE A 75 -10.16 2.19 2.64
C PHE A 75 -9.71 3.05 3.82
N GLN A 76 -8.51 2.82 4.36
CA GLN A 76 -7.96 3.67 5.43
C GLN A 76 -7.78 5.12 4.97
N LEU A 77 -7.27 5.33 3.75
CA LEU A 77 -7.11 6.66 3.17
C LEU A 77 -8.48 7.34 2.92
N LEU A 78 -9.50 6.60 2.45
CA LEU A 78 -10.87 7.13 2.33
C LEU A 78 -11.41 7.60 3.68
N GLY A 79 -11.12 6.86 4.75
CA GLY A 79 -11.48 7.21 6.12
C GLY A 79 -10.62 8.33 6.75
N GLY A 80 -9.73 8.98 5.99
CA GLY A 80 -8.91 10.10 6.46
C GLY A 80 -7.63 9.71 7.20
N THR A 81 -7.24 8.44 7.19
CA THR A 81 -5.94 8.01 7.75
C THR A 81 -4.79 8.59 6.91
N THR A 82 -3.74 9.10 7.54
CA THR A 82 -2.60 9.68 6.80
C THR A 82 -1.78 8.59 6.08
N PRO A 83 -1.12 8.89 4.95
CA PRO A 83 -0.22 7.94 4.29
C PRO A 83 0.88 7.40 5.19
N GLU A 84 1.33 8.18 6.17
CA GLU A 84 2.31 7.78 7.19
C GLU A 84 1.74 6.69 8.09
N ASP A 85 0.58 6.94 8.71
CA ASP A 85 -0.06 5.98 9.62
C ASP A 85 -0.45 4.69 8.89
N VAL A 86 -0.86 4.77 7.62
CA VAL A 86 -1.17 3.60 6.78
C VAL A 86 0.04 2.67 6.61
N ARG A 87 1.27 3.22 6.57
CA ARG A 87 2.52 2.43 6.40
C ARG A 87 2.93 1.72 7.68
N ASP A 88 2.60 2.27 8.85
CA ASP A 88 3.05 1.73 10.15
C ASP A 88 2.45 0.35 10.46
N TYR A 89 1.34 -0.01 9.81
CA TYR A 89 0.76 -1.35 9.89
C TYR A 89 1.66 -2.46 9.29
N ASN A 90 2.69 -2.12 8.51
CA ASN A 90 3.54 -3.08 7.80
C ASN A 90 2.68 -4.13 7.07
N HIS A 91 2.94 -5.44 7.23
CA HIS A 91 2.12 -6.53 6.68
C HIS A 91 1.16 -7.14 7.72
N ASN A 92 0.79 -6.39 8.76
CA ASN A 92 -0.14 -6.85 9.80
C ASN A 92 -1.59 -6.71 9.35
N PHE A 93 -2.12 -7.74 8.69
CA PHE A 93 -3.49 -7.77 8.18
C PHE A 93 -4.55 -7.67 9.29
N ALA A 94 -4.30 -8.26 10.45
CA ALA A 94 -5.25 -8.24 11.56
C ALA A 94 -5.41 -6.83 12.14
N ALA A 95 -4.30 -6.14 12.41
CA ALA A 95 -4.32 -4.76 12.88
C ALA A 95 -4.93 -3.82 11.83
N ARG A 96 -4.56 -3.99 10.55
CA ARG A 96 -5.09 -3.18 9.47
C ARG A 96 -6.60 -3.34 9.31
N LEU A 97 -7.11 -4.57 9.27
CA LEU A 97 -8.55 -4.81 9.18
C LEU A 97 -9.30 -4.26 10.41
N THR A 98 -8.71 -4.37 11.60
CA THR A 98 -9.30 -3.78 12.82
C THR A 98 -9.46 -2.27 12.68
N ALA A 99 -8.45 -1.57 12.15
CA ALA A 99 -8.53 -0.15 11.86
C ALA A 99 -9.60 0.18 10.80
N CYS A 100 -9.65 -0.58 9.70
CA CYS A 100 -10.69 -0.38 8.67
C CYS A 100 -12.11 -0.58 9.23
N LYS A 101 -12.31 -1.57 10.11
CA LYS A 101 -13.61 -1.79 10.78
C LYS A 101 -13.99 -0.62 11.68
N ALA A 102 -13.03 -0.03 12.40
CA ALA A 102 -13.27 1.16 13.21
C ALA A 102 -13.69 2.37 12.34
N LEU A 103 -13.25 2.41 11.09
CA LEU A 103 -13.67 3.39 10.07
C LEU A 103 -14.98 3.00 9.36
N GLY A 104 -15.63 1.91 9.74
CA GLY A 104 -16.93 1.49 9.21
C GLY A 104 -16.89 0.42 8.11
N LEU A 105 -15.74 -0.20 7.82
CA LEU A 105 -15.70 -1.32 6.86
C LEU A 105 -16.51 -2.50 7.38
N GLN A 106 -17.51 -2.92 6.60
CA GLN A 106 -18.33 -4.10 6.88
C GLN A 106 -17.96 -5.24 5.92
N LEU A 107 -17.65 -6.41 6.47
CA LEU A 107 -17.33 -7.62 5.73
C LEU A 107 -18.05 -8.82 6.36
N PRO A 108 -18.33 -9.89 5.61
CA PRO A 108 -18.83 -11.15 6.18
C PRO A 108 -17.88 -11.68 7.27
N LYS A 109 -18.43 -12.28 8.33
CA LYS A 109 -17.64 -12.79 9.47
C LYS A 109 -16.50 -13.71 9.02
N GLU A 110 -16.76 -14.60 8.09
CA GLU A 110 -15.79 -15.54 7.55
C GLU A 110 -14.63 -14.90 6.76
N VAL A 111 -14.86 -13.72 6.18
CA VAL A 111 -13.82 -12.91 5.52
C VAL A 111 -12.97 -12.23 6.58
N GLN A 112 -13.61 -11.69 7.62
CA GLN A 112 -12.90 -11.10 8.76
C GLN A 112 -12.00 -12.13 9.44
N ASP A 113 -12.55 -13.30 9.78
CA ASP A 113 -11.82 -14.38 10.45
C ASP A 113 -10.61 -14.85 9.61
N PHE A 114 -10.76 -14.92 8.28
CA PHE A 114 -9.64 -15.24 7.38
C PHE A 114 -8.54 -14.17 7.45
N VAL A 115 -8.89 -12.88 7.30
CA VAL A 115 -7.92 -11.77 7.23
C VAL A 115 -7.24 -11.53 8.59
N GLN A 116 -7.98 -11.67 9.70
CA GLN A 116 -7.45 -11.47 11.06
C GLN A 116 -6.59 -12.64 11.55
N SER A 117 -6.58 -13.78 10.86
CA SER A 117 -5.74 -14.91 11.26
C SER A 117 -4.25 -14.52 11.26
N PRO A 118 -3.53 -14.68 12.39
CA PRO A 118 -2.08 -14.39 12.46
C PRO A 118 -1.25 -15.20 11.45
N LYS A 119 -1.81 -16.31 10.95
CA LYS A 119 -1.20 -17.13 9.90
C LYS A 119 -1.01 -16.35 8.59
N ARG A 120 -1.82 -15.33 8.29
CA ARG A 120 -1.78 -14.60 7.00
C ARG A 120 -0.56 -13.72 6.86
N SER A 121 -0.22 -12.94 7.89
CA SER A 121 1.02 -12.13 7.88
C SER A 121 2.27 -13.01 7.79
N LYS A 122 2.27 -14.16 8.49
CA LYS A 122 3.36 -15.15 8.39
C LYS A 122 3.44 -15.76 7.00
N GLU A 123 2.29 -16.12 6.42
CA GLU A 123 2.23 -16.67 5.08
C GLU A 123 2.75 -15.68 4.02
N TYR A 124 2.31 -14.42 4.08
CA TYR A 124 2.78 -13.37 3.18
C TYR A 124 4.31 -13.28 3.13
N VAL A 125 4.95 -13.29 4.30
CA VAL A 125 6.41 -13.27 4.39
C VAL A 125 7.01 -14.55 3.82
N ARG A 126 6.46 -15.73 4.17
CA ARG A 126 7.01 -17.03 3.76
C ARG A 126 6.87 -17.33 2.27
N ILE A 127 5.83 -16.84 1.60
CA ILE A 127 5.59 -17.03 0.16
C ILE A 127 6.82 -16.64 -0.68
N ARG A 128 7.60 -15.65 -0.22
CA ARG A 128 8.79 -15.15 -0.95
C ARG A 128 10.02 -16.04 -0.79
N TYR A 129 10.08 -16.88 0.23
CA TYR A 129 11.30 -17.58 0.62
C TYR A 129 11.17 -19.11 0.61
N ASP A 130 9.95 -19.62 0.76
CA ASP A 130 9.73 -21.04 1.03
C ASP A 130 9.16 -21.73 -0.22
N TYR A 131 10.06 -22.26 -1.07
CA TYR A 131 9.71 -23.03 -2.26
C TYR A 131 9.07 -24.41 -1.93
N ARG A 132 8.98 -24.79 -0.65
CA ARG A 132 8.48 -26.11 -0.18
C ARG A 132 7.10 -26.05 0.49
N LEU A 133 6.38 -24.94 0.36
CA LEU A 133 5.04 -24.74 0.93
C LEU A 133 3.97 -25.67 0.35
N ASP A 134 4.32 -26.47 -0.67
CA ASP A 134 3.46 -27.37 -1.43
C ASP A 134 3.57 -28.83 -0.97
N LYS A 135 4.18 -29.11 0.20
CA LYS A 135 4.18 -30.47 0.77
C LYS A 135 2.74 -30.96 0.94
N GLN A 136 2.34 -31.90 0.09
CA GLN A 136 1.03 -32.54 0.11
C GLN A 136 0.75 -33.21 1.46
N GLY A 137 -0.47 -33.03 1.98
CA GLY A 137 -0.94 -33.64 3.22
C GLY A 137 -0.70 -32.82 4.49
N ALA A 138 -0.24 -31.57 4.36
CA ALA A 138 -0.10 -30.70 5.51
C ALA A 138 -1.49 -30.23 6.02
N PRO A 139 -1.77 -30.27 7.34
CA PRO A 139 -3.08 -29.89 7.91
C PRO A 139 -3.55 -28.47 7.52
N TRP A 140 -2.60 -27.57 7.24
CA TRP A 140 -2.87 -26.18 6.86
C TRP A 140 -3.11 -25.96 5.36
N GLN A 141 -3.08 -27.01 4.53
CA GLN A 141 -3.18 -26.89 3.07
C GLN A 141 -4.60 -26.47 2.63
N ALA A 142 -5.66 -26.99 3.29
CA ALA A 142 -7.04 -26.61 3.02
C ALA A 142 -7.34 -25.12 3.37
N GLU A 143 -6.69 -24.55 4.39
CA GLU A 143 -6.79 -23.13 4.74
C GLU A 143 -6.03 -22.20 3.77
N ARG A 144 -5.20 -22.77 2.89
CA ARG A 144 -4.33 -22.04 1.96
C ARG A 144 -4.74 -22.21 0.50
N THR A 145 -5.96 -22.67 0.21
CA THR A 145 -6.42 -22.81 -1.18
C THR A 145 -6.38 -21.45 -1.90
N MET A 146 -6.08 -21.48 -3.20
CA MET A 146 -6.10 -20.28 -4.04
C MET A 146 -7.51 -19.71 -4.16
N GLU A 147 -8.49 -20.60 -4.24
CA GLU A 147 -9.91 -20.29 -4.35
C GLU A 147 -10.39 -19.48 -3.15
N ARG A 148 -10.01 -19.89 -1.92
CA ARG A 148 -10.42 -19.16 -0.71
C ARG A 148 -9.78 -17.78 -0.65
N LEU A 149 -8.49 -17.66 -0.97
CA LEU A 149 -7.81 -16.36 -1.01
C LEU A 149 -8.43 -15.44 -2.06
N ARG A 150 -8.69 -15.95 -3.27
CA ARG A 150 -9.35 -15.20 -4.35
C ARG A 150 -10.73 -14.71 -3.94
N ALA A 151 -11.56 -15.57 -3.33
CA ALA A 151 -12.90 -15.20 -2.86
C ALA A 151 -12.85 -14.11 -1.78
N VAL A 152 -11.93 -14.23 -0.81
CA VAL A 152 -11.72 -13.21 0.21
C VAL A 152 -11.30 -11.87 -0.40
N VAL A 153 -10.36 -11.88 -1.34
CA VAL A 153 -9.92 -10.66 -2.02
C VAL A 153 -11.07 -10.02 -2.79
N ALA A 154 -11.90 -10.80 -3.48
CA ALA A 154 -13.05 -10.30 -4.22
C ALA A 154 -14.11 -9.65 -3.31
N GLU A 155 -14.37 -10.22 -2.13
CA GLU A 155 -15.30 -9.64 -1.15
C GLU A 155 -14.77 -8.31 -0.58
N VAL A 156 -13.45 -8.24 -0.31
CA VAL A 156 -12.83 -7.00 0.16
C VAL A 156 -12.80 -5.94 -0.95
N GLU A 157 -12.45 -6.32 -2.18
CA GLU A 157 -12.50 -5.45 -3.36
C GLU A 157 -13.89 -4.84 -3.54
N LYS A 158 -14.94 -5.66 -3.52
CA LYS A 158 -16.33 -5.21 -3.65
C LYS A 158 -16.72 -4.21 -2.56
N ALA A 159 -16.38 -4.50 -1.30
CA ALA A 159 -16.71 -3.60 -0.19
C ALA A 159 -15.97 -2.26 -0.29
N VAL A 160 -14.70 -2.27 -0.72
CA VAL A 160 -13.91 -1.06 -0.88
C VAL A 160 -14.32 -0.28 -2.12
N ASP A 161 -14.65 -0.94 -3.23
CA ASP A 161 -15.16 -0.31 -4.45
C ASP A 161 -16.43 0.49 -4.14
N LEU A 162 -17.40 -0.10 -3.42
CA LEU A 162 -18.60 0.62 -2.98
C LEU A 162 -18.26 1.91 -2.20
N ALA A 163 -17.26 1.87 -1.32
CA ALA A 163 -16.80 3.04 -0.57
C ALA A 163 -16.09 4.07 -1.48
N VAL A 164 -15.27 3.61 -2.43
CA VAL A 164 -14.62 4.46 -3.43
C VAL A 164 -15.66 5.16 -4.29
N GLN A 165 -16.66 4.45 -4.82
CA GLN A 165 -17.73 5.03 -5.64
C GLN A 165 -18.55 6.05 -4.83
N ALA A 166 -18.87 5.74 -3.57
CA ALA A 166 -19.60 6.65 -2.69
C ALA A 166 -18.81 7.94 -2.37
N SER A 167 -17.48 7.91 -2.47
CA SER A 167 -16.63 9.09 -2.24
C SER A 167 -16.60 10.09 -3.41
N ASN A 168 -17.30 9.80 -4.52
CA ASN A 168 -17.32 10.58 -5.76
C ASN A 168 -15.91 10.90 -6.29
N PRO A 169 -15.22 9.93 -6.91
CA PRO A 169 -13.79 10.02 -7.23
C PRO A 169 -13.41 11.08 -8.29
N GLU A 170 -14.37 11.81 -8.89
CA GLU A 170 -14.11 12.85 -9.89
C GLU A 170 -13.24 14.03 -9.38
N PHE A 171 -13.07 14.21 -8.06
CA PHE A 171 -12.45 15.43 -7.50
C PHE A 171 -11.47 15.21 -6.34
N ILE A 172 -10.58 14.20 -6.40
CA ILE A 172 -9.29 14.30 -5.69
C ILE A 172 -8.23 14.79 -6.69
N MET A 173 -8.49 15.95 -7.30
CA MET A 173 -7.48 16.67 -8.06
C MET A 173 -6.47 17.24 -7.06
N LEU A 174 -5.21 16.83 -7.20
CA LEU A 174 -4.07 17.51 -6.61
C LEU A 174 -4.24 19.02 -6.82
N GLY A 175 -4.22 19.78 -5.73
CA GLY A 175 -4.32 21.23 -5.74
C GLY A 175 -3.40 21.84 -6.79
N GLU A 176 -3.98 22.71 -7.61
CA GLU A 176 -3.34 23.63 -8.56
C GLU A 176 -1.89 23.31 -8.96
N ILE A 177 -1.70 22.39 -9.91
CA ILE A 177 -0.48 22.44 -10.72
C ILE A 177 -0.62 23.62 -11.68
N LYS A 178 -0.13 24.80 -11.26
CA LYS A 178 0.13 25.90 -12.20
C LYS A 178 1.26 25.49 -13.12
N LEU A 179 0.91 24.93 -14.27
CA LEU A 179 1.82 24.81 -15.40
C LEU A 179 2.04 26.21 -15.97
N THR A 180 3.04 26.93 -15.46
CA THR A 180 3.62 28.05 -16.20
C THR A 180 4.22 27.51 -17.48
N LYS A 181 3.60 27.87 -18.62
CA LYS A 181 4.21 27.70 -19.95
C LYS A 181 5.62 28.26 -19.90
N ILE A 182 6.63 27.40 -20.00
CA ILE A 182 7.96 27.83 -20.38
C ILE A 182 7.85 28.12 -21.87
N SER A 183 7.72 29.39 -22.23
CA SER A 183 7.99 29.83 -23.59
C SER A 183 9.48 29.60 -23.83
N ALA A 184 9.83 28.57 -24.59
CA ALA A 184 11.14 28.51 -25.21
C ALA A 184 11.19 29.63 -26.26
N PHE A 185 11.76 30.77 -25.87
CA PHE A 185 12.38 31.68 -26.82
C PHE A 185 13.65 31.01 -27.34
N GLY A 186 13.92 31.23 -28.64
CA GLY A 186 14.96 30.59 -29.44
C GLY A 186 16.40 30.85 -28.99
N PRO A 187 17.35 30.58 -29.87
CA PRO A 187 17.59 31.46 -31.02
C PRO A 187 17.06 30.94 -32.36
#